data_AF-A0A315UVJ8-F1
#
_entry.id   AF-A0A315UVJ8-F1
#
_cell.length_a   1.000
_cell.length_b   1.000
_cell.length_c   1.000
_cell.angle_alpha   90.00
_cell.angle_beta   90.00
_cell.angle_gamma   90.00
#
_symmetry.space_group_name_H-M   'P 1'
#
loop_
_entity.id
_entity.type
_entity.pdbx_description
1 polymer ?
#
loop_
_entity_poly.entity_id
_entity_poly.type
_entity_poly.pdbx_seq_one_letter_code
_entity_poly.pdbx_strand_id
1 'polypeptide(L)'
;MSDSDSDSDWGFHRNRKFLKSHGDIKINLSERVLSQWASIPLQTKKEGAQRMRVCVFWFPTLLQPDISKTFTWASEVGLINEETSEALDVENLRRIQVVETILLHLEVASLDKDSSRHVFIFCNMLHQHCSPEILEEAVRWLETLGDGFRREQLLCLGGFPNCYTTFGFIFSEYAKFIREMSNNLDSTMRALKAPPDDSSAMARPTFGGLEAPSQ
;
A
#
# COMPACT_ATOMS: atom_id res chain seq x y z
N MET A 1 11.39 19.00 -41.64
CA MET A 1 12.20 18.39 -40.57
C MET A 1 11.33 18.43 -39.33
N SER A 2 11.02 17.26 -38.80
CA SER A 2 10.19 17.04 -37.61
C SER A 2 10.92 17.52 -36.36
N ASP A 3 10.15 17.92 -35.34
CA ASP A 3 10.40 17.61 -33.92
C ASP A 3 9.04 17.77 -33.21
N SER A 4 8.28 16.67 -33.18
CA SER A 4 7.10 16.56 -32.30
C SER A 4 7.57 15.97 -30.99
N ASP A 5 7.84 16.84 -30.01
CA ASP A 5 7.95 16.48 -28.62
C ASP A 5 6.56 16.03 -28.13
N SER A 6 6.27 14.75 -28.36
CA SER A 6 5.16 14.07 -27.71
C SER A 6 5.55 13.90 -26.25
N ASP A 7 5.30 14.94 -25.46
CA ASP A 7 5.39 14.96 -24.01
C ASP A 7 4.40 13.93 -23.48
N SER A 8 4.86 12.68 -23.40
CA SER A 8 4.13 11.57 -22.81
C SER A 8 3.93 11.91 -21.34
N ASP A 9 2.77 12.46 -21.02
CA ASP A 9 2.28 12.66 -19.65
C ASP A 9 2.16 11.27 -19.01
N TRP A 10 3.27 10.81 -18.40
CA TRP A 10 3.47 9.48 -17.81
C TRP A 10 2.61 9.24 -16.56
N GLY A 11 1.37 9.72 -16.53
CA GLY A 11 0.50 9.65 -15.34
C GLY A 11 1.00 10.51 -14.17
N PHE A 12 2.01 11.37 -14.38
CA PHE A 12 2.60 12.21 -13.33
C PHE A 12 1.53 13.12 -12.70
N HIS A 13 0.59 13.61 -13.51
CA HIS A 13 -0.52 14.43 -13.02
C HIS A 13 -1.55 13.67 -12.19
N ARG A 14 -1.77 12.36 -12.42
CA ARG A 14 -2.64 11.52 -11.58
C ARG A 14 -1.95 11.20 -10.25
N ASN A 15 -0.72 10.70 -10.30
CA ASN A 15 0.07 10.35 -9.11
C ASN A 15 0.34 11.56 -8.19
N ARG A 16 0.59 12.76 -8.75
CA ARG A 16 0.76 13.99 -7.96
C ARG A 16 -0.52 14.43 -7.25
N LYS A 17 -1.71 14.12 -7.81
CA LYS A 17 -2.99 14.40 -7.13
C LYS A 17 -3.18 13.47 -5.94
N PHE A 18 -2.78 12.21 -6.02
CA PHE A 18 -2.86 11.26 -4.90
C PHE A 18 -1.93 11.68 -3.75
N LEU A 19 -0.67 12.05 -4.05
CA LEU A 19 0.25 12.59 -3.06
C LEU A 19 -0.25 13.88 -2.42
N LYS A 20 -0.87 14.79 -3.18
CA LYS A 20 -1.48 16.02 -2.63
C LYS A 20 -2.78 15.75 -1.86
N SER A 21 -3.58 14.78 -2.29
CA SER A 21 -4.82 14.35 -1.63
C SER A 21 -4.55 13.77 -0.25
N HIS A 22 -3.37 13.17 -0.05
CA HIS A 22 -2.98 12.64 1.24
C HIS A 22 -2.52 13.69 2.25
N GLY A 23 -2.46 14.99 1.91
CA GLY A 23 -2.15 16.07 2.85
C GLY A 23 -0.75 15.97 3.48
N ASP A 24 -0.30 17.03 4.13
CA ASP A 24 0.93 17.01 4.93
C ASP A 24 0.72 16.13 6.19
N ILE A 25 0.65 14.81 6.03
CA ILE A 25 0.61 13.87 7.15
C ILE A 25 2.03 13.74 7.68
N LYS A 26 2.42 14.71 8.52
CA LYS A 26 3.52 14.48 9.45
C LYS A 26 3.03 13.51 10.51
N ILE A 27 3.39 12.23 10.37
CA ILE A 27 3.12 11.23 11.40
C ILE A 27 4.12 11.49 12.53
N ASN A 28 3.64 12.11 13.61
CA ASN A 28 4.48 12.44 14.74
C ASN A 28 4.95 11.18 15.45
N LEU A 29 6.26 10.94 15.40
CA LEU A 29 6.94 9.87 16.12
C LEU A 29 7.37 10.40 17.50
N SER A 30 6.51 10.25 18.50
CA SER A 30 6.92 10.52 19.88
C SER A 30 7.70 9.34 20.45
N GLU A 31 8.68 9.60 21.32
CA GLU A 31 9.41 8.53 22.02
C GLU A 31 8.46 7.69 22.88
N ARG A 32 7.32 8.25 23.31
CA ARG A 32 6.23 7.52 23.96
C ARG A 32 5.64 6.45 23.03
N VAL A 33 5.32 6.78 21.78
CA VAL A 33 4.79 5.82 20.79
C VAL A 33 5.81 4.71 20.55
N LEU A 34 7.09 5.03 20.36
CA LEU A 34 8.13 4.02 20.19
C LEU A 34 8.33 3.14 21.42
N SER A 35 8.22 3.72 22.62
CA SER A 35 8.34 2.95 23.87
C SER A 35 7.16 2.01 24.08
N GLN A 36 5.95 2.46 23.76
CA GLN A 36 4.75 1.62 23.76
C GLN A 36 4.83 0.52 22.69
N TRP A 37 5.30 0.85 21.48
CA TRP A 37 5.57 -0.14 20.45
C TRP A 37 6.54 -1.19 20.97
N ALA A 38 7.66 -0.77 21.56
CA ALA A 38 8.68 -1.67 22.09
C ALA A 38 8.15 -2.59 23.21
N SER A 39 7.15 -2.15 23.99
CA SER A 39 6.57 -2.96 25.07
C SER A 39 5.54 -3.99 24.59
N ILE A 40 5.06 -3.92 23.35
CA ILE A 40 4.13 -4.93 22.82
C ILE A 40 4.87 -6.26 22.63
N PRO A 41 4.31 -7.40 23.09
CA PRO A 41 4.92 -8.71 22.89
C PRO A 41 5.19 -9.01 21.41
N LEU A 42 6.36 -9.59 21.12
CA LEU A 42 6.77 -9.90 19.74
C LEU A 42 5.72 -10.71 18.98
N GLN A 43 5.11 -11.70 19.63
CA GLN A 43 4.10 -12.54 18.97
C GLN A 43 2.86 -11.74 18.56
N THR A 44 2.45 -10.77 19.38
CA THR A 44 1.34 -9.87 19.07
C THR A 44 1.69 -8.92 17.91
N LYS A 45 2.93 -8.42 17.85
CA LYS A 45 3.41 -7.62 16.70
C LYS A 45 3.37 -8.43 15.41
N LYS A 46 3.88 -9.66 15.43
CA LYS A 46 3.86 -10.58 14.27
C LYS A 46 2.44 -10.81 13.78
N GLU A 47 1.52 -11.14 14.69
CA GLU A 47 0.12 -11.33 14.32
C GLU A 47 -0.48 -10.05 13.73
N GLY A 48 -0.27 -8.90 14.37
CA GLY A 48 -0.77 -7.61 13.91
C GLY A 48 -0.23 -7.23 12.53
N ALA A 49 1.08 -7.43 12.29
CA ALA A 49 1.72 -7.07 11.03
C ALA A 49 1.26 -7.98 9.87
N GLN A 50 1.13 -9.28 10.11
CA GLN A 50 0.55 -10.23 9.15
C GLN A 50 -0.89 -9.87 8.80
N ARG A 51 -1.70 -9.56 9.80
CA ARG A 51 -3.10 -9.13 9.60
C ARG A 51 -3.16 -7.80 8.87
N MET A 52 -2.31 -6.84 9.20
CA MET A 52 -2.23 -5.57 8.51
C MET A 52 -1.95 -5.79 7.02
N ARG A 53 -0.95 -6.61 6.68
CA ARG A 53 -0.61 -6.94 5.29
C ARG A 53 -1.80 -7.48 4.51
N VAL A 54 -2.52 -8.45 5.08
CA VAL A 54 -3.70 -9.04 4.44
C VAL A 54 -4.88 -8.07 4.43
N CYS A 55 -5.31 -7.56 5.58
CA CYS A 55 -6.56 -6.79 5.72
C CYS A 55 -6.48 -5.37 5.14
N VAL A 56 -5.30 -4.75 5.09
CA VAL A 56 -5.16 -3.36 4.60
C VAL A 56 -4.78 -3.30 3.13
N PHE A 57 -4.00 -4.28 2.63
CA PHE A 57 -3.57 -4.31 1.24
C PHE A 57 -4.32 -5.35 0.42
N TRP A 58 -4.21 -6.63 0.73
CA TRP A 58 -4.67 -7.67 -0.18
C TRP A 58 -6.17 -7.92 -0.15
N PHE A 59 -6.78 -7.75 1.01
CA PHE A 59 -8.21 -7.93 1.18
C PHE A 59 -9.02 -6.92 0.35
N PRO A 60 -8.87 -5.59 0.55
CA PRO A 60 -9.60 -4.58 -0.21
C PRO A 60 -9.18 -4.46 -1.68
N THR A 61 -8.04 -5.04 -2.08
CA THR A 61 -7.57 -4.99 -3.47
C THR A 61 -7.92 -6.23 -4.29
N LEU A 62 -7.78 -7.44 -3.72
CA LEU A 62 -7.86 -8.70 -4.47
C LEU A 62 -9.00 -9.63 -4.03
N LEU A 63 -9.35 -9.63 -2.74
CA LEU A 63 -10.27 -10.65 -2.18
C LEU A 63 -11.71 -10.14 -2.10
N GLN A 64 -11.89 -8.92 -1.63
CA GLN A 64 -13.17 -8.22 -1.62
C GLN A 64 -12.93 -6.76 -2.01
N PRO A 65 -12.76 -6.50 -3.32
CA PRO A 65 -12.61 -5.14 -3.83
C PRO A 65 -13.68 -4.19 -3.27
N ASP A 66 -13.24 -3.14 -2.60
CA ASP A 66 -14.10 -2.08 -2.07
C ASP A 66 -13.61 -0.72 -2.59
N ILE A 67 -14.46 0.32 -2.58
CA ILE A 67 -14.06 1.68 -2.99
C ILE A 67 -13.28 2.33 -1.83
N SER A 68 -12.16 1.72 -1.45
CA SER A 68 -11.25 2.21 -0.42
C SER A 68 -10.06 2.94 -1.03
N LYS A 69 -9.37 3.72 -0.19
CA LYS A 69 -8.10 4.36 -0.55
C LYS A 69 -7.06 3.35 -1.07
N THR A 70 -7.05 2.12 -0.55
CA THR A 70 -6.12 1.07 -0.96
C THR A 70 -6.48 0.57 -2.35
N PHE A 71 -7.77 0.35 -2.62
CA PHE A 71 -8.22 -0.04 -3.95
C PHE A 71 -7.88 1.03 -5.00
N THR A 72 -8.17 2.31 -4.72
CA THR A 72 -7.81 3.42 -5.62
C THR A 72 -6.29 3.47 -5.85
N TRP A 73 -5.48 3.38 -4.80
CA TRP A 73 -4.02 3.33 -4.91
C TRP A 73 -3.55 2.15 -5.78
N ALA A 74 -4.11 0.96 -5.55
CA ALA A 74 -3.74 -0.26 -6.27
C ALA A 74 -4.06 -0.16 -7.76
N SER A 75 -5.18 0.47 -8.12
CA SER A 75 -5.53 0.78 -9.50
C SER A 75 -4.55 1.80 -10.12
N GLU A 76 -4.24 2.88 -9.40
CA GLU A 76 -3.35 3.94 -9.88
C GLU A 76 -1.93 3.47 -10.18
N VAL A 77 -1.38 2.59 -9.34
CA VAL A 77 -0.05 2.01 -9.56
C VAL A 77 -0.09 0.74 -10.43
N GLY A 78 -1.26 0.38 -10.96
CA GLY A 78 -1.44 -0.68 -11.94
C GLY A 78 -1.33 -2.10 -11.39
N LEU A 79 -1.64 -2.33 -10.10
CA LEU A 79 -1.75 -3.67 -9.51
C LEU A 79 -3.01 -4.40 -10.00
N ILE A 80 -4.06 -3.64 -10.30
CA ILE A 80 -5.36 -4.12 -10.76
C ILE A 80 -5.85 -3.22 -11.91
N ASN A 81 -6.70 -3.76 -12.77
CA ASN A 81 -7.29 -3.01 -13.87
C ASN A 81 -8.71 -2.58 -13.51
N GLU A 82 -8.99 -1.28 -13.48
CA GLU A 82 -10.36 -0.75 -13.24
C GLU A 82 -11.33 -1.08 -14.38
N GLU A 83 -10.83 -1.18 -15.62
CA GLU A 83 -11.67 -1.17 -16.83
C GLU A 83 -11.74 -2.51 -17.59
N THR A 84 -10.88 -3.49 -17.27
CA THR A 84 -10.72 -4.70 -18.09
C THR A 84 -10.72 -5.98 -17.28
N SER A 85 -11.85 -6.71 -17.31
CA SER A 85 -12.02 -8.09 -16.82
C SER A 85 -11.73 -8.30 -15.33
N GLU A 86 -12.45 -9.20 -14.68
CA GLU A 86 -12.12 -9.65 -13.31
C GLU A 86 -10.75 -10.37 -13.20
N ALA A 87 -10.00 -10.47 -14.31
CA ALA A 87 -8.77 -11.25 -14.41
C ALA A 87 -7.51 -10.38 -14.35
N LEU A 88 -6.61 -10.72 -13.43
CA LEU A 88 -5.24 -10.19 -13.38
C LEU A 88 -4.41 -10.74 -14.54
N ASP A 89 -3.65 -9.88 -15.21
CA ASP A 89 -2.66 -10.31 -16.19
C ASP A 89 -1.28 -10.57 -15.56
N VAL A 90 -0.33 -11.04 -16.37
CA VAL A 90 1.04 -11.37 -15.92
C VAL A 90 1.78 -10.12 -15.41
N GLU A 91 1.48 -8.95 -15.95
CA GLU A 91 2.12 -7.70 -15.55
C GLU A 91 1.58 -7.20 -14.20
N ASN A 92 0.26 -7.30 -13.98
CA ASN A 92 -0.36 -7.08 -12.68
C ASN A 92 0.26 -8.00 -11.63
N LEU A 93 0.38 -9.30 -11.93
CA LEU A 93 0.97 -10.27 -11.00
C LEU A 93 2.43 -9.96 -10.66
N ARG A 94 3.24 -9.49 -11.62
CA ARG A 94 4.61 -9.04 -11.35
C ARG A 94 4.63 -7.86 -10.40
N ARG A 95 3.79 -6.85 -10.61
CA ARG A 95 3.70 -5.69 -9.70
C ARG A 95 3.24 -6.08 -8.31
N ILE A 96 2.23 -6.93 -8.21
CA ILE A 96 1.76 -7.49 -6.94
C ILE A 96 2.91 -8.20 -6.21
N GLN A 97 3.72 -8.99 -6.92
CA GLN A 97 4.88 -9.66 -6.32
C GLN A 97 5.92 -8.67 -5.76
N VAL A 98 6.17 -7.56 -6.46
CA VAL A 98 7.09 -6.51 -5.97
C VAL A 98 6.54 -5.85 -4.71
N VAL A 99 5.26 -5.47 -4.74
CA VAL A 99 4.58 -4.88 -3.57
C VAL A 99 4.61 -5.84 -2.40
N GLU A 100 4.25 -7.11 -2.59
CA GLU A 100 4.31 -8.15 -1.56
C GLU A 100 5.73 -8.31 -0.99
N THR A 101 6.75 -8.24 -1.83
CA THR A 101 8.15 -8.29 -1.38
C THR A 101 8.46 -7.12 -0.45
N ILE A 102 8.06 -5.89 -0.82
CA ILE A 102 8.22 -4.70 0.03
C ILE A 102 7.45 -4.86 1.35
N LEU A 103 6.20 -5.33 1.27
CA LEU A 103 5.35 -5.54 2.45
C LEU A 103 5.96 -6.56 3.41
N LEU A 104 6.53 -7.66 2.92
CA LEU A 104 7.19 -8.68 3.75
C LEU A 104 8.46 -8.15 4.45
N HIS A 105 9.26 -7.33 3.76
CA HIS A 105 10.43 -6.71 4.38
C HIS A 105 10.02 -5.74 5.50
N LEU A 106 8.97 -4.95 5.26
CA LEU A 106 8.43 -4.04 6.28
C LEU A 106 7.73 -4.79 7.42
N GLU A 107 7.08 -5.93 7.15
CA GLU A 107 6.49 -6.80 8.18
C GLU A 107 7.57 -7.18 9.20
N VAL A 108 8.73 -7.65 8.72
CA VAL A 108 9.87 -8.03 9.56
C VAL A 108 10.52 -6.81 10.22
N ALA A 109 10.80 -5.75 9.45
CA ALA A 109 11.46 -4.54 9.95
C ALA A 109 10.64 -3.86 11.06
N SER A 110 9.32 -3.89 10.95
CA SER A 110 8.44 -3.30 11.97
C SER A 110 8.51 -4.00 13.33
N LEU A 111 9.02 -5.23 13.42
CA LEU A 111 9.11 -5.94 14.69
C LEU A 111 10.15 -5.33 15.65
N ASP A 112 11.19 -4.70 15.09
CA ASP A 112 12.28 -4.04 15.80
C ASP A 112 12.03 -2.54 16.03
N LYS A 113 12.49 -2.00 17.16
CA LYS A 113 12.27 -0.58 17.54
C LYS A 113 13.02 0.37 16.60
N ASP A 114 14.27 0.08 16.28
CA ASP A 114 15.11 1.01 15.51
C ASP A 114 14.74 1.00 14.03
N SER A 115 14.40 -0.17 13.49
CA SER A 115 13.84 -0.32 12.14
C SER A 115 12.45 0.31 12.05
N SER A 116 11.61 0.19 13.08
CA SER A 116 10.34 0.93 13.14
C SER A 116 10.55 2.44 13.08
N ARG A 117 11.60 2.98 13.73
CA ARG A 117 11.93 4.40 13.64
C ARG A 117 12.23 4.83 12.19
N HIS A 118 12.94 4.00 11.42
CA HIS A 118 13.21 4.26 10.00
C HIS A 118 11.92 4.31 9.16
N VAL A 119 10.93 3.46 9.45
CA VAL A 119 9.61 3.51 8.78
C VAL A 119 8.98 4.90 8.92
N PHE A 120 8.99 5.49 10.11
CA PHE A 120 8.46 6.85 10.31
C PHE A 120 9.30 7.93 9.65
N ILE A 121 10.63 7.79 9.64
CA ILE A 121 11.53 8.73 8.97
C ILE A 121 11.21 8.75 7.47
N PHE A 122 11.21 7.60 6.81
CA PHE A 122 10.91 7.51 5.39
C PHE A 122 9.48 7.90 5.06
N CYS A 123 8.49 7.51 5.88
CA CYS A 123 7.11 7.98 5.69
C CYS A 123 7.03 9.52 5.67
N ASN A 124 7.66 10.19 6.64
CA ASN A 124 7.65 11.65 6.71
C ASN A 124 8.43 12.29 5.54
N MET A 125 9.60 11.76 5.20
CA MET A 125 10.41 12.26 4.08
C MET A 125 9.67 12.09 2.74
N LEU A 126 9.08 10.92 2.51
CA LEU A 126 8.33 10.62 1.29
C LEU A 126 7.12 11.55 1.11
N HIS A 127 6.48 11.98 2.19
CA HIS A 127 5.39 12.95 2.13
C HIS A 127 5.84 14.40 1.97
N GLN A 128 6.94 14.79 2.62
CA GLN A 128 7.39 16.19 2.66
C GLN A 128 8.15 16.59 1.41
N HIS A 129 8.82 15.65 0.75
CA HIS A 129 9.80 15.94 -0.28
C HIS A 129 9.71 14.93 -1.42
N CYS A 130 8.99 15.26 -2.50
CA CYS A 130 8.94 14.42 -3.70
C CYS A 130 10.28 14.46 -4.45
N SER A 131 11.23 13.61 -4.05
CA SER A 131 12.60 13.59 -4.58
C SER A 131 13.09 12.17 -4.90
N PRO A 132 13.81 11.96 -6.02
CA PRO A 132 14.45 10.68 -6.35
C PRO A 132 15.43 10.19 -5.28
N GLU A 133 16.14 11.10 -4.62
CA GLU A 133 17.14 10.78 -3.62
C GLU A 133 16.51 10.12 -2.39
N ILE A 134 15.34 10.59 -1.96
CA ILE A 134 14.62 10.03 -0.80
C ILE A 134 14.10 8.63 -1.12
N LEU A 135 13.61 8.43 -2.35
CA LEU A 135 13.22 7.10 -2.80
C LEU A 135 14.43 6.17 -2.83
N GLU A 136 15.57 6.62 -3.37
CA GLU A 136 16.81 5.83 -3.41
C GLU A 136 17.30 5.47 -2.00
N GLU A 137 17.22 6.40 -1.04
CA GLU A 137 17.57 6.10 0.36
C GLU A 137 16.65 5.06 0.98
N ALA A 138 15.33 5.12 0.71
CA ALA A 138 14.37 4.13 1.19
C ALA A 138 14.59 2.75 0.56
N VAL A 139 14.91 2.71 -0.73
CA VAL A 139 15.28 1.48 -1.47
C VAL A 139 16.53 0.88 -0.87
N ARG A 140 17.60 1.68 -0.72
CA ARG A 140 18.86 1.22 -0.12
C ARG A 140 18.66 0.70 1.29
N TRP A 141 17.79 1.33 2.08
CA TRP A 141 17.46 0.82 3.41
C TRP A 141 16.76 -0.55 3.34
N LEU A 142 15.77 -0.73 2.46
CA LEU A 142 15.13 -2.05 2.27
C LEU A 142 16.14 -3.14 1.86
N GLU A 143 17.12 -2.82 1.02
CA GLU A 143 18.20 -3.75 0.63
C GLU A 143 19.05 -4.21 1.83
N THR A 144 19.10 -3.43 2.92
CA THR A 144 19.82 -3.84 4.14
C THR A 144 19.03 -4.79 5.04
N LEU A 145 17.73 -4.97 4.80
CA LEU A 145 16.84 -5.75 5.68
C LEU A 145 16.84 -7.26 5.35
N GLY A 146 17.52 -7.68 4.28
CA GLY A 146 17.74 -9.09 3.94
C GLY A 146 17.95 -9.33 2.45
N ASP A 147 18.26 -10.58 2.09
CA ASP A 147 18.70 -10.97 0.73
C ASP A 147 17.56 -11.11 -0.31
N GLY A 148 16.34 -10.70 0.03
CA GLY A 148 15.15 -10.95 -0.80
C GLY A 148 14.76 -9.79 -1.73
N PHE A 149 15.04 -8.55 -1.34
CA PHE A 149 14.66 -7.36 -2.09
C PHE A 149 15.79 -6.95 -3.04
N ARG A 150 15.44 -6.79 -4.32
CA ARG A 150 16.39 -6.39 -5.37
C ARG A 150 15.87 -5.17 -6.11
N ARG A 151 16.65 -4.08 -6.20
CA ARG A 151 16.20 -2.83 -6.83
C ARG A 151 15.66 -3.02 -8.25
N GLU A 152 16.15 -4.01 -9.00
CA GLU A 152 15.71 -4.30 -10.37
C GLU A 152 14.24 -4.72 -10.42
N GLN A 153 13.69 -5.27 -9.32
CA GLN A 153 12.27 -5.61 -9.22
C GLN A 153 11.38 -4.37 -9.35
N LEU A 154 11.86 -3.20 -8.91
CA LEU A 154 11.09 -1.94 -8.97
C LEU A 154 10.79 -1.52 -10.40
N LEU A 155 11.54 -2.00 -11.39
CA LEU A 155 11.26 -1.75 -12.81
C LEU A 155 9.86 -2.24 -13.21
N CYS A 156 9.32 -3.28 -12.55
CA CYS A 156 7.95 -3.75 -12.80
C CYS A 156 6.89 -2.74 -12.36
N LEU A 157 7.17 -1.89 -11.36
CA LEU A 157 6.24 -0.84 -10.94
C LEU A 157 6.17 0.31 -11.96
N GLY A 158 7.12 0.39 -12.88
CA GLY A 158 7.21 1.40 -13.92
C GLY A 158 8.17 2.53 -13.54
N GLY A 159 7.81 3.77 -13.94
CA GLY A 159 8.67 4.93 -13.72
C GLY A 159 8.70 5.41 -12.26
N PHE A 160 9.57 6.39 -12.02
CA PHE A 160 9.71 7.08 -10.72
C PHE A 160 8.37 7.38 -10.02
N PRO A 161 7.33 7.92 -10.70
CA PRO A 161 6.08 8.29 -10.03
C PRO A 161 5.37 7.09 -9.37
N ASN A 162 5.34 5.94 -10.04
CA ASN A 162 4.67 4.75 -9.52
C ASN A 162 5.46 4.15 -8.36
N CYS A 163 6.79 4.08 -8.47
CA CYS A 163 7.64 3.65 -7.36
C CYS A 163 7.45 4.58 -6.15
N TYR A 164 7.44 5.89 -6.38
CA TYR A 164 7.27 6.88 -5.33
C TYR A 164 5.90 6.78 -4.64
N THR A 165 4.81 6.68 -5.41
CA THR A 165 3.46 6.47 -4.89
C THR A 165 3.35 5.15 -4.13
N THR A 166 3.99 4.07 -4.63
CA THR A 166 4.02 2.76 -3.96
C THR A 166 4.69 2.85 -2.59
N PHE A 167 5.90 3.41 -2.54
CA PHE A 167 6.64 3.56 -1.28
C PHE A 167 5.91 4.50 -0.32
N GLY A 168 5.47 5.67 -0.80
CA GLY A 168 4.75 6.64 0.02
C GLY A 168 3.52 6.04 0.68
N PHE A 169 2.69 5.32 -0.07
CA PHE A 169 1.48 4.68 0.47
C PHE A 169 1.82 3.58 1.47
N ILE A 170 2.71 2.66 1.13
CA ILE A 170 3.05 1.52 1.99
C ILE A 170 3.66 1.99 3.31
N PHE A 171 4.66 2.89 3.28
CA PHE A 171 5.30 3.41 4.48
C PHE A 171 4.30 4.16 5.37
N SER A 172 3.31 4.83 4.76
CA SER A 172 2.24 5.51 5.50
C SER A 172 1.36 4.55 6.27
N GLU A 173 0.92 3.47 5.64
CA GLU A 173 0.05 2.49 6.28
C GLU A 173 0.80 1.75 7.39
N TYR A 174 2.08 1.43 7.20
CA TYR A 174 2.92 0.87 8.27
C TYR A 174 3.15 1.84 9.44
N ALA A 175 3.44 3.11 9.17
CA ALA A 175 3.61 4.11 10.23
C ALA A 175 2.30 4.35 11.00
N LYS A 176 1.14 4.36 10.32
CA LYS A 176 -0.19 4.42 10.96
C LYS A 176 -0.43 3.19 11.83
N PHE A 177 -0.19 1.99 11.29
CA PHE A 177 -0.33 0.72 12.01
C PHE A 177 0.48 0.70 13.30
N ILE A 178 1.79 1.02 13.23
CA ILE A 178 2.67 1.04 14.41
C ILE A 178 2.13 2.04 15.45
N ARG A 179 1.73 3.23 15.02
CA ARG A 179 1.18 4.28 15.91
C ARG A 179 -0.13 3.84 16.56
N GLU A 180 -1.05 3.26 15.80
CA GLU A 180 -2.36 2.83 16.30
C GLU A 180 -2.24 1.68 17.29
N MET A 181 -1.46 0.64 16.96
CA MET A 181 -1.15 -0.45 17.87
C MET A 181 -0.50 0.04 19.18
N SER A 182 0.38 1.04 19.09
CA SER A 182 1.05 1.62 20.28
C SER A 182 0.08 2.39 21.17
N ASN A 183 -0.90 3.07 20.57
CA ASN A 183 -1.87 3.89 21.30
C ASN A 183 -3.03 3.06 21.87
N ASN A 184 -3.50 2.06 21.13
CA ASN A 184 -4.66 1.23 21.52
C ASN A 184 -4.57 -0.18 20.91
N LEU A 185 -3.69 -1.00 21.49
CA LEU A 185 -3.44 -2.38 21.07
C LEU A 185 -4.73 -3.20 20.90
N ASP A 186 -5.60 -3.21 21.92
CA ASP A 186 -6.80 -4.06 21.91
C ASP A 186 -7.79 -3.65 20.83
N SER A 187 -8.00 -2.34 20.64
CA SER A 187 -8.90 -1.85 19.60
C SER A 187 -8.35 -2.11 18.21
N THR A 188 -7.06 -1.86 17.98
CA THR A 188 -6.44 -2.09 16.67
C THR A 188 -6.42 -3.58 16.33
N MET A 189 -6.05 -4.45 17.28
CA MET A 189 -6.09 -5.89 17.06
C MET A 189 -7.51 -6.42 16.84
N ARG A 190 -8.52 -5.85 17.52
CA ARG A 190 -9.93 -6.20 17.27
C ARG A 190 -10.35 -5.82 15.85
N ALA A 191 -10.00 -4.63 15.38
CA ALA A 191 -10.30 -4.20 14.01
C ALA A 191 -9.62 -5.11 12.97
N LEU A 192 -8.35 -5.45 13.17
CA LEU A 192 -7.60 -6.39 12.31
C LEU A 192 -8.11 -7.86 12.37
N LYS A 193 -8.91 -8.19 13.39
CA LYS A 193 -9.53 -9.52 13.58
C LYS A 193 -10.99 -9.55 13.16
N ALA A 194 -11.60 -8.40 12.90
CA ALA A 194 -12.99 -8.35 12.51
C ALA A 194 -13.18 -9.12 11.20
N PRO A 195 -14.24 -9.94 11.09
CA PRO A 195 -14.60 -10.50 9.80
C PRO A 195 -14.90 -9.34 8.82
N PRO A 196 -14.66 -9.53 7.52
CA PRO A 196 -15.15 -8.61 6.51
C PRO A 196 -16.66 -8.48 6.64
N ASP A 197 -17.21 -7.27 6.66
CA ASP A 197 -18.66 -7.08 6.76
C ASP A 197 -19.36 -7.79 5.58
N ASP A 198 -20.26 -8.73 5.87
CA ASP A 198 -21.10 -9.47 4.90
C ASP A 198 -22.02 -8.55 4.05
N SER A 199 -22.03 -7.25 4.32
CA SER A 199 -22.97 -6.29 3.74
C SER A 199 -22.75 -5.96 2.26
N SER A 200 -21.62 -6.35 1.65
CA SER A 200 -21.38 -6.11 0.21
C SER A 200 -21.85 -7.26 -0.70
N ALA A 201 -22.40 -8.35 -0.16
CA ALA A 201 -22.91 -9.48 -0.95
C ALA A 201 -24.30 -9.24 -1.58
N MET A 202 -24.99 -8.13 -1.24
CA MET A 202 -26.34 -7.81 -1.74
C MET A 202 -26.38 -6.78 -2.88
N ALA A 203 -25.37 -6.75 -3.76
CA ALA A 203 -25.46 -6.01 -5.02
C ALA A 203 -25.04 -6.87 -6.21
N ARG A 204 -25.53 -8.12 -6.28
CA ARG A 204 -25.65 -8.79 -7.58
C ARG A 204 -26.91 -8.27 -8.26
N PRO A 205 -26.83 -7.57 -9.41
CA PRO A 205 -28.02 -7.29 -10.19
C PRO A 205 -28.61 -8.63 -10.63
N THR A 206 -29.80 -8.94 -10.15
CA THR A 206 -30.63 -10.00 -10.72
C THR A 206 -30.97 -9.59 -12.15
N PHE A 207 -30.20 -10.07 -13.12
CA PHE A 207 -30.65 -10.13 -14.51
C PHE A 207 -31.81 -11.12 -14.56
N GLY A 208 -33.03 -10.60 -14.54
CA GLY A 208 -34.26 -11.37 -14.69
C GLY A 208 -35.11 -10.79 -15.81
N GLY A 209 -35.36 -11.62 -16.83
CA GLY A 209 -36.50 -11.49 -17.74
C GLY A 209 -36.30 -10.68 -19.01
N LEU A 210 -35.62 -11.25 -20.00
CA LEU A 210 -35.99 -11.02 -21.41
C LEU A 210 -37.32 -11.75 -21.65
N GLU A 211 -38.45 -11.03 -21.58
CA GLU A 211 -39.69 -11.50 -22.17
C GLU A 211 -39.62 -11.26 -23.69
N ALA A 212 -39.70 -12.35 -24.44
CA ALA A 212 -39.85 -12.32 -25.89
C ALA A 212 -41.26 -11.83 -26.26
N PRO A 213 -41.43 -11.08 -27.36
CA PRO A 213 -42.75 -10.65 -27.80
C PRO A 213 -43.48 -11.81 -28.48
N SER A 214 -44.61 -12.22 -27.92
CA SER A 214 -45.59 -13.05 -28.62
C SER A 214 -46.48 -12.16 -29.49
N GLN A 215 -46.65 -12.58 -30.75
CA GLN A 215 -47.56 -12.02 -31.76
C GLN A 215 -49.03 -12.06 -31.33
#